data_AF-A0A519W041-F1
#
_entry.id   AF-A0A519W041-F1
#
_cell.length_a   1.000
_cell.length_b   1.000
_cell.length_c   1.000
_cell.angle_alpha   90.00
_cell.angle_beta   90.00
_cell.angle_gamma   90.00
#
_symmetry.space_group_name_H-M   'P 1'
#
loop_
_entity.id
_entity.type
_entity.pdbx_description
1 polymer ?
#
loop_
_entity_poly.entity_id
_entity_poly.type
_entity_poly.pdbx_seq_one_letter_code
_entity_poly.pdbx_strand_id
1 'polypeptide(L)'
;TNYTAELFNGTRSKGILTFTTLAATNYTKIITPADDLNATIAAAANGAIIGLNPGTYAATATNTFITGKTVTLKSTSGTPTDTKVNFKEIVIEGTGAGVTLSGIDFDGAAASSLYFINFIGSQAANGSAATFTNVIVDNCIVHNSATAFLRGDRGSAARDFKIGEITVNNSLVYDMGTNGSSAYYTFHVNKMDFVAINITKSTFYNCGPGLVTASTLYAGAVVPSVNISYSTFNGFGGNAKYALLDANTNPVKFTLTNSIVANTPKSGTVVAAAIRSSGTGSSSTISYTNMFNLYSSGTTALTFPATVTLTANQAIDLGWTAATVGNTAPGFQLPAGSPLRTASNISSAIGDPRWTY
;
A
#
# COMPACT_ATOMS: atom_id res chain seq x y z
N THR A 1 -22.94 9.99 9.49
CA THR A 1 -23.90 10.24 10.61
C THR A 1 -23.35 9.64 11.89
N ASN A 2 -23.54 10.28 13.06
CA ASN A 2 -23.13 9.69 14.35
C ASN A 2 -24.17 8.64 14.80
N TYR A 3 -23.69 7.48 15.21
CA TYR A 3 -24.47 6.40 15.80
C TYR A 3 -23.88 6.04 17.15
N THR A 4 -24.75 5.57 18.04
CA THR A 4 -24.37 5.01 19.33
C THR A 4 -24.96 3.61 19.42
N ALA A 5 -24.10 2.61 19.59
CA ALA A 5 -24.50 1.27 19.98
C ALA A 5 -24.30 1.12 21.49
N GLU A 6 -25.35 0.70 22.20
CA GLU A 6 -25.29 0.41 23.63
C GLU A 6 -25.58 -1.08 23.86
N LEU A 7 -24.67 -1.76 24.53
CA LEU A 7 -24.80 -3.17 24.88
C LEU A 7 -25.48 -3.29 26.24
N PHE A 8 -26.52 -4.13 26.33
CA PHE A 8 -27.23 -4.41 27.57
C PHE A 8 -27.08 -5.86 28.01
N ASN A 9 -27.11 -6.10 29.33
CA ASN A 9 -27.41 -7.39 29.94
C ASN A 9 -28.70 -7.23 30.78
N GLY A 10 -29.82 -7.73 30.26
CA GLY A 10 -31.14 -7.39 30.76
C GLY A 10 -31.40 -5.89 30.60
N THR A 11 -31.73 -5.21 31.69
CA THR A 11 -31.92 -3.74 31.72
C THR A 11 -30.65 -2.96 32.06
N ARG A 12 -29.53 -3.64 32.31
CA ARG A 12 -28.27 -3.00 32.73
C ARG A 12 -27.36 -2.76 31.54
N SER A 13 -27.00 -1.51 31.29
CA SER A 13 -25.97 -1.14 30.31
C SER A 13 -24.61 -1.76 30.69
N LYS A 14 -23.89 -2.24 29.67
CA LYS A 14 -22.58 -2.90 29.76
C LYS A 14 -21.51 -2.21 28.93
N GLY A 15 -21.89 -1.31 28.05
CA GLY A 15 -20.94 -0.56 27.24
C GLY A 15 -21.64 0.28 26.20
N ILE A 16 -21.02 1.40 25.87
CA ILE A 16 -21.47 2.32 24.83
C ILE A 16 -20.33 2.46 23.82
N LEU A 17 -20.64 2.27 22.55
CA LEU A 17 -19.76 2.50 21.42
C LEU A 17 -20.38 3.57 20.51
N THR A 18 -19.70 4.70 20.37
CA THR A 18 -20.05 5.70 19.37
C THR A 18 -19.27 5.43 18.10
N PHE A 19 -19.97 5.39 16.95
CA PHE A 19 -19.34 5.25 15.64
C PHE A 19 -19.97 6.19 14.63
N THR A 20 -19.23 6.56 13.60
CA THR A 20 -19.72 7.36 12.48
C THR A 20 -19.90 6.50 11.25
N THR A 21 -20.98 6.72 10.51
CA THR A 21 -21.03 6.31 9.11
C THR A 21 -20.40 7.39 8.24
N LEU A 22 -19.84 6.95 7.11
CA LEU A 22 -19.41 7.82 6.02
C LEU A 22 -20.50 8.83 5.66
N ALA A 23 -20.08 10.07 5.40
CA ALA A 23 -20.98 11.09 4.86
C ALA A 23 -21.58 10.60 3.52
N ALA A 24 -22.81 11.01 3.23
CA ALA A 24 -23.43 10.73 1.94
C ALA A 24 -22.49 11.23 0.84
N THR A 25 -22.17 10.34 -0.11
CA THR A 25 -21.28 10.67 -1.22
C THR A 25 -22.12 11.22 -2.37
N ASN A 26 -21.78 12.42 -2.86
CA ASN A 26 -22.39 13.00 -4.05
C ASN A 26 -21.70 12.45 -5.29
N TYR A 27 -22.24 11.36 -5.85
CA TYR A 27 -21.71 10.75 -7.07
C TYR A 27 -22.02 11.61 -8.29
N THR A 28 -21.02 11.83 -9.15
CA THR A 28 -21.21 12.42 -10.48
C THR A 28 -21.92 11.44 -11.41
N LYS A 29 -21.61 10.15 -11.27
CA LYS A 29 -22.24 9.06 -12.02
C LYS A 29 -22.22 7.79 -11.18
N ILE A 30 -23.26 6.98 -11.25
CA ILE A 30 -23.27 5.61 -10.70
C ILE A 30 -23.40 4.66 -11.89
N ILE A 31 -22.61 3.59 -11.89
CA ILE A 31 -22.63 2.56 -12.94
C ILE A 31 -22.81 1.17 -12.34
N THR A 32 -23.12 0.21 -13.20
CA THR A 32 -23.32 -1.21 -12.90
C THR A 32 -22.27 -2.06 -13.63
N PRO A 33 -22.08 -3.33 -13.28
CA PRO A 33 -21.17 -4.24 -13.98
C PRO A 33 -21.37 -4.37 -15.51
N ALA A 34 -22.56 -4.02 -16.02
CA ALA A 34 -22.86 -4.04 -17.45
C ALA A 34 -22.30 -2.82 -18.20
N ASP A 35 -21.93 -1.76 -17.49
CA ASP A 35 -21.34 -0.56 -18.07
C ASP A 35 -19.84 -0.76 -18.35
N ASP A 36 -19.35 -0.11 -19.41
CA ASP A 36 -17.92 -0.04 -19.69
C ASP A 36 -17.24 0.94 -18.71
N LEU A 37 -16.50 0.38 -17.75
CA LEU A 37 -15.74 1.12 -16.75
C LEU A 37 -14.66 2.01 -17.39
N ASN A 38 -13.93 1.49 -18.37
CA ASN A 38 -12.84 2.21 -19.03
C ASN A 38 -13.39 3.39 -19.83
N ALA A 39 -14.46 3.20 -20.60
CA ALA A 39 -15.13 4.27 -21.32
C ALA A 39 -15.74 5.31 -20.36
N THR A 40 -16.31 4.86 -19.23
CA THR A 40 -16.85 5.78 -18.22
C THR A 40 -15.77 6.66 -17.60
N ILE A 41 -14.60 6.11 -17.28
CA ILE A 41 -13.46 6.88 -16.75
C ILE A 41 -12.90 7.82 -17.81
N ALA A 42 -12.78 7.36 -19.06
CA ALA A 42 -12.30 8.19 -20.17
C ALA A 42 -13.19 9.42 -20.39
N ALA A 43 -14.53 9.25 -20.34
CA ALA A 43 -15.50 10.33 -20.51
C ALA A 43 -15.69 11.22 -19.26
N ALA A 44 -15.19 10.80 -18.09
CA ALA A 44 -15.38 11.54 -16.85
C ALA A 44 -14.67 12.90 -16.87
N ALA A 45 -15.35 13.93 -16.35
CA ALA A 45 -14.77 15.24 -16.10
C ALA A 45 -13.72 15.19 -14.97
N ASN A 46 -12.84 16.19 -14.91
CA ASN A 46 -11.91 16.33 -13.80
C ASN A 46 -12.67 16.51 -12.47
N GLY A 47 -12.26 15.76 -11.45
CA GLY A 47 -12.91 15.72 -10.14
C GLY A 47 -14.15 14.83 -10.05
N ALA A 48 -14.49 14.07 -11.10
CA ALA A 48 -15.65 13.20 -11.09
C ALA A 48 -15.56 12.10 -10.02
N ILE A 49 -16.69 11.85 -9.35
CA ILE A 49 -16.85 10.75 -8.40
C ILE A 49 -17.77 9.70 -9.03
N ILE A 50 -17.20 8.55 -9.39
CA ILE A 50 -17.90 7.45 -10.04
C ILE A 50 -18.22 6.38 -8.98
N GLY A 51 -19.51 6.17 -8.76
CA GLY A 51 -20.04 5.11 -7.90
C GLY A 51 -20.12 3.79 -8.65
N LEU A 52 -19.60 2.73 -8.05
CA LEU A 52 -19.71 1.36 -8.55
C LEU A 52 -20.72 0.59 -7.70
N ASN A 53 -21.83 0.16 -8.30
CA ASN A 53 -22.73 -0.77 -7.63
C ASN A 53 -22.07 -2.15 -7.45
N PRO A 54 -22.50 -2.93 -6.44
CA PRO A 54 -21.99 -4.28 -6.23
C PRO A 54 -22.04 -5.15 -7.51
N GLY A 55 -21.02 -5.97 -7.68
CA GLY A 55 -20.82 -6.88 -8.81
C GLY A 55 -19.38 -6.85 -9.33
N THR A 56 -19.15 -7.45 -10.51
CA THR A 56 -17.82 -7.61 -11.11
C THR A 56 -17.70 -6.84 -12.42
N TYR A 57 -16.84 -5.83 -12.46
CA TYR A 57 -16.53 -5.03 -13.64
C TYR A 57 -15.35 -5.64 -14.40
N ALA A 58 -15.47 -5.76 -15.73
CA ALA A 58 -14.43 -6.29 -16.59
C ALA A 58 -13.62 -5.16 -17.25
N ALA A 59 -12.48 -4.79 -16.68
CA ALA A 59 -11.49 -3.87 -17.25
C ALA A 59 -10.20 -4.62 -17.64
N THR A 60 -10.36 -5.75 -18.33
CA THR A 60 -9.28 -6.74 -18.56
C THR A 60 -8.60 -6.62 -19.93
N ALA A 61 -9.28 -6.10 -20.94
CA ALA A 61 -8.79 -6.06 -22.32
C ALA A 61 -7.74 -4.95 -22.56
N THR A 62 -7.89 -3.81 -21.87
CA THR A 62 -7.04 -2.64 -22.05
C THR A 62 -6.73 -1.98 -20.71
N ASN A 63 -5.64 -1.22 -20.67
CA ASN A 63 -5.31 -0.37 -19.53
C ASN A 63 -6.42 0.66 -19.28
N THR A 64 -6.69 0.93 -18.00
CA THR A 64 -7.62 1.98 -17.57
C THR A 64 -6.84 3.29 -17.45
N PHE A 65 -7.03 4.23 -18.39
CA PHE A 65 -6.30 5.49 -18.40
C PHE A 65 -7.05 6.60 -17.64
N ILE A 66 -6.33 7.30 -16.77
CA ILE A 66 -6.74 8.55 -16.13
C ILE A 66 -5.80 9.65 -16.63
N THR A 67 -6.23 10.36 -17.67
CA THR A 67 -5.39 11.30 -18.41
C THR A 67 -5.67 12.75 -18.03
N GLY A 68 -4.67 13.45 -17.49
CA GLY A 68 -4.72 14.89 -17.21
C GLY A 68 -5.81 15.34 -16.23
N LYS A 69 -6.32 14.43 -15.41
CA LYS A 69 -7.46 14.67 -14.51
C LYS A 69 -7.42 13.82 -13.25
N THR A 70 -8.18 14.22 -12.26
CA THR A 70 -8.44 13.46 -11.04
C THR A 70 -9.80 12.79 -11.11
N VAL A 71 -9.89 11.52 -10.72
CA VAL A 71 -11.15 10.77 -10.66
C VAL A 71 -11.21 10.00 -9.34
N THR A 72 -12.39 9.90 -8.75
CA THR A 72 -12.67 8.98 -7.64
C THR A 72 -13.48 7.79 -8.15
N LEU A 73 -12.99 6.57 -7.92
CA LEU A 73 -13.77 5.34 -8.05
C LEU A 73 -14.13 4.85 -6.66
N LYS A 74 -15.42 4.71 -6.39
CA LYS A 74 -15.90 4.34 -5.06
C LYS A 74 -17.03 3.31 -5.15
N SER A 75 -16.93 2.24 -4.38
CA SER A 75 -18.07 1.33 -4.20
C SER A 75 -19.24 2.05 -3.53
N THR A 76 -20.45 1.85 -4.03
CA THR A 76 -21.67 2.42 -3.43
C THR A 76 -22.06 1.73 -2.12
N SER A 77 -21.64 0.48 -1.90
CA SER A 77 -21.83 -0.25 -0.64
C SER A 77 -20.74 0.07 0.39
N GLY A 78 -19.55 0.48 -0.08
CA GLY A 78 -18.36 0.65 0.75
C GLY A 78 -17.72 -0.67 1.20
N THR A 79 -18.18 -1.81 0.69
CA THR A 79 -17.70 -3.15 1.06
C THR A 79 -16.85 -3.73 -0.09
N PRO A 80 -15.52 -3.87 0.07
CA PRO A 80 -14.65 -4.32 -1.02
C PRO A 80 -15.05 -5.66 -1.63
N THR A 81 -15.49 -6.61 -0.79
CA THR A 81 -15.77 -7.98 -1.21
C THR A 81 -17.02 -8.13 -2.10
N ASP A 82 -17.87 -7.11 -2.21
CA ASP A 82 -19.05 -7.14 -3.08
C ASP A 82 -18.89 -6.34 -4.38
N THR A 83 -17.82 -5.53 -4.49
CA THR A 83 -17.57 -4.65 -5.63
C THR A 83 -16.17 -4.95 -6.19
N LYS A 84 -16.11 -5.78 -7.23
CA LYS A 84 -14.86 -6.26 -7.84
C LYS A 84 -14.58 -5.57 -9.19
N VAL A 85 -13.33 -5.20 -9.42
CA VAL A 85 -12.81 -4.75 -10.71
C VAL A 85 -11.68 -5.69 -11.14
N ASN A 86 -11.91 -6.47 -12.20
CA ASN A 86 -10.83 -7.19 -12.86
C ASN A 86 -10.06 -6.20 -13.73
N PHE A 87 -8.79 -5.93 -13.44
CA PHE A 87 -8.04 -4.84 -14.06
C PHE A 87 -6.79 -5.30 -14.79
N LYS A 88 -6.46 -4.65 -15.92
CA LYS A 88 -5.14 -4.78 -16.55
C LYS A 88 -4.09 -3.95 -15.83
N GLU A 89 -4.23 -2.62 -15.87
CA GLU A 89 -3.44 -1.64 -15.14
C GLU A 89 -4.28 -0.37 -14.98
N ILE A 90 -4.18 0.33 -13.85
CA ILE A 90 -4.67 1.71 -13.72
C ILE A 90 -3.51 2.64 -14.05
N VAL A 91 -3.63 3.34 -15.18
CA VAL A 91 -2.58 4.20 -15.72
C VAL A 91 -2.87 5.65 -15.39
N ILE A 92 -1.96 6.27 -14.65
CA ILE A 92 -2.00 7.70 -14.33
C ILE A 92 -1.16 8.42 -15.38
N GLU A 93 -1.83 9.18 -16.26
CA GLU A 93 -1.22 9.73 -17.48
C GLU A 93 -1.18 11.26 -17.45
N GLY A 94 0.05 11.81 -17.52
CA GLY A 94 0.27 13.23 -17.76
C GLY A 94 0.03 14.15 -16.57
N THR A 95 0.35 15.43 -16.76
CA THR A 95 0.24 16.46 -15.73
C THR A 95 -1.21 16.66 -15.31
N GLY A 96 -1.45 16.71 -14.00
CA GLY A 96 -2.79 16.87 -13.41
C GLY A 96 -3.53 15.56 -13.17
N ALA A 97 -2.98 14.41 -13.59
CA ALA A 97 -3.60 13.11 -13.35
C ALA A 97 -3.48 12.63 -11.91
N GLY A 98 -4.49 11.92 -11.41
CA GLY A 98 -4.47 11.26 -10.10
C GLY A 98 -5.77 10.52 -9.82
N VAL A 99 -5.81 9.76 -8.72
CA VAL A 99 -6.95 8.88 -8.46
C VAL A 99 -7.21 8.68 -6.97
N THR A 100 -8.48 8.57 -6.61
CA THR A 100 -8.91 8.00 -5.33
C THR A 100 -9.71 6.72 -5.60
N LEU A 101 -9.31 5.62 -4.97
CA LEU A 101 -9.94 4.31 -5.07
C LEU A 101 -10.45 3.94 -3.68
N SER A 102 -11.74 3.62 -3.55
CA SER A 102 -12.34 3.38 -2.25
C SER A 102 -13.36 2.25 -2.22
N GLY A 103 -13.17 1.28 -1.32
CA GLY A 103 -14.17 0.24 -1.07
C GLY A 103 -14.27 -0.83 -2.15
N ILE A 104 -13.20 -1.09 -2.91
CA ILE A 104 -13.23 -1.96 -4.10
C ILE A 104 -12.21 -3.09 -3.96
N ASP A 105 -12.57 -4.29 -4.44
CA ASP A 105 -11.65 -5.39 -4.70
C ASP A 105 -11.08 -5.31 -6.12
N PHE A 106 -9.79 -5.07 -6.24
CA PHE A 106 -9.05 -5.01 -7.50
C PHE A 106 -8.28 -6.31 -7.71
N ASP A 107 -8.65 -7.06 -8.75
CA ASP A 107 -8.07 -8.35 -9.09
C ASP A 107 -7.35 -8.30 -10.45
N GLY A 108 -6.02 -8.43 -10.41
CA GLY A 108 -5.19 -8.39 -11.61
C GLY A 108 -5.03 -9.74 -12.32
N ALA A 109 -5.50 -10.85 -11.73
CA ALA A 109 -5.21 -12.20 -12.25
C ALA A 109 -5.84 -12.42 -13.63
N ALA A 110 -7.12 -12.09 -13.78
CA ALA A 110 -7.87 -12.32 -15.01
C ALA A 110 -7.31 -11.53 -16.22
N ALA A 111 -6.59 -10.43 -15.97
CA ALA A 111 -5.98 -9.62 -17.03
C ALA A 111 -4.47 -9.83 -17.17
N SER A 112 -3.86 -10.69 -16.35
CA SER A 112 -2.39 -10.79 -16.24
C SER A 112 -1.75 -9.42 -16.02
N SER A 113 -2.20 -8.73 -14.96
CA SER A 113 -1.70 -7.42 -14.61
C SER A 113 -0.20 -7.46 -14.31
N LEU A 114 0.55 -6.48 -14.82
CA LEU A 114 1.94 -6.27 -14.42
C LEU A 114 2.01 -5.36 -13.19
N TYR A 115 1.23 -4.29 -13.17
CA TYR A 115 1.22 -3.29 -12.10
C TYR A 115 -0.22 -2.93 -11.76
N PHE A 116 -0.49 -2.66 -10.48
CA PHE A 116 -1.76 -2.04 -10.12
C PHE A 116 -1.82 -0.59 -10.59
N ILE A 117 -0.88 0.26 -10.13
CA ILE A 117 -0.75 1.65 -10.60
C ILE A 117 0.50 1.81 -11.47
N ASN A 118 0.35 2.36 -12.67
CA ASN A 118 1.46 2.65 -13.59
C ASN A 118 1.44 4.13 -14.00
N PHE A 119 2.52 4.85 -13.74
CA PHE A 119 2.63 6.27 -14.09
C PHE A 119 3.29 6.43 -15.46
N ILE A 120 2.70 7.24 -16.34
CA ILE A 120 3.30 7.61 -17.64
C ILE A 120 3.16 9.11 -17.92
N GLY A 121 4.09 9.66 -18.72
CA GLY A 121 4.00 11.03 -19.21
C GLY A 121 2.91 11.23 -20.25
N SER A 122 2.87 10.34 -21.24
CA SER A 122 1.83 10.25 -22.27
C SER A 122 1.88 8.88 -22.94
N GLN A 123 0.79 8.45 -23.57
CA GLN A 123 0.77 7.22 -24.38
C GLN A 123 1.73 7.27 -25.58
N ALA A 124 1.94 8.45 -26.17
CA ALA A 124 2.87 8.64 -27.29
C ALA A 124 4.34 8.57 -26.85
N ALA A 125 4.63 9.05 -25.64
CA ALA A 125 5.96 9.06 -25.03
C ALA A 125 5.84 8.84 -23.52
N ASN A 126 5.91 7.57 -23.12
CA ASN A 126 5.71 7.17 -21.72
C ASN A 126 6.63 7.88 -20.72
N GLY A 127 7.82 8.31 -21.17
CA GLY A 127 8.81 8.97 -20.31
C GLY A 127 8.81 10.50 -20.35
N SER A 128 7.85 11.15 -21.00
CA SER A 128 7.71 12.62 -20.96
C SER A 128 7.47 13.11 -19.53
N ALA A 129 8.04 14.25 -19.16
CA ALA A 129 7.84 14.80 -17.82
C ALA A 129 6.36 15.07 -17.50
N ALA A 130 5.96 14.79 -16.27
CA ALA A 130 4.59 14.96 -15.78
C ALA A 130 4.59 15.28 -14.27
N THR A 131 3.68 16.17 -13.88
CA THR A 131 3.38 16.44 -12.47
C THR A 131 2.00 15.89 -12.13
N PHE A 132 1.98 14.75 -11.45
CA PHE A 132 0.78 14.08 -11.00
C PHE A 132 0.23 14.74 -9.73
N THR A 133 -1.07 14.58 -9.53
CA THR A 133 -1.72 14.83 -8.24
C THR A 133 -1.68 13.55 -7.39
N ASN A 134 -2.48 13.45 -6.34
CA ASN A 134 -2.36 12.35 -5.38
C ASN A 134 -2.93 11.03 -5.91
N VAL A 135 -2.40 9.92 -5.39
CA VAL A 135 -2.98 8.58 -5.49
C VAL A 135 -3.41 8.14 -4.11
N ILE A 136 -4.68 7.79 -3.94
CA ILE A 136 -5.26 7.35 -2.68
C ILE A 136 -5.94 5.99 -2.90
N VAL A 137 -5.57 5.01 -2.10
CA VAL A 137 -6.17 3.66 -2.06
C VAL A 137 -6.67 3.42 -0.65
N ASP A 138 -7.98 3.44 -0.47
CA ASP A 138 -8.61 3.45 0.85
C ASP A 138 -9.65 2.33 0.97
N ASN A 139 -9.57 1.51 2.02
CA ASN A 139 -10.53 0.43 2.21
C ASN A 139 -10.63 -0.45 0.96
N CYS A 140 -9.51 -0.85 0.36
CA CYS A 140 -9.50 -1.68 -0.84
C CYS A 140 -8.89 -3.04 -0.56
N ILE A 141 -9.25 -4.02 -1.38
CA ILE A 141 -8.48 -5.24 -1.57
C ILE A 141 -7.77 -5.07 -2.91
N VAL A 142 -6.46 -5.27 -2.98
CA VAL A 142 -5.70 -5.14 -4.24
C VAL A 142 -4.78 -6.33 -4.35
N HIS A 143 -4.91 -7.09 -5.44
CA HIS A 143 -4.13 -8.31 -5.57
C HIS A 143 -3.81 -8.71 -6.99
N ASN A 144 -2.87 -9.67 -7.10
CA ASN A 144 -2.48 -10.33 -8.35
C ASN A 144 -1.85 -9.40 -9.41
N SER A 145 -0.83 -8.61 -9.04
CA SER A 145 0.01 -7.92 -10.01
C SER A 145 1.40 -8.55 -10.07
N ALA A 146 1.79 -9.02 -11.26
CA ALA A 146 3.00 -9.81 -11.44
C ALA A 146 4.29 -9.05 -11.07
N THR A 147 4.31 -7.72 -11.19
CA THR A 147 5.55 -6.94 -11.05
C THR A 147 5.61 -6.12 -9.77
N ALA A 148 4.61 -5.27 -9.49
CA ALA A 148 4.60 -4.41 -8.30
C ALA A 148 3.20 -3.85 -8.03
N PHE A 149 3.01 -3.27 -6.85
CA PHE A 149 1.81 -2.48 -6.56
C PHE A 149 1.82 -1.17 -7.37
N LEU A 150 2.97 -0.49 -7.45
CA LEU A 150 3.09 0.66 -8.34
C LEU A 150 4.47 0.83 -8.97
N ARG A 151 4.46 1.48 -10.14
CA ARG A 151 5.65 1.84 -10.90
C ARG A 151 5.67 3.32 -11.27
N GLY A 152 6.64 4.05 -10.74
CA GLY A 152 6.86 5.49 -10.93
C GLY A 152 8.16 5.87 -11.64
N ASP A 153 8.86 4.94 -12.28
CA ASP A 153 10.22 5.14 -12.82
C ASP A 153 10.32 5.30 -14.35
N ARG A 154 9.19 5.58 -15.02
CA ARG A 154 9.18 5.69 -16.49
C ARG A 154 9.69 7.02 -17.01
N GLY A 155 9.84 8.04 -16.17
CA GLY A 155 10.47 9.31 -16.53
C GLY A 155 11.82 9.11 -17.23
N SER A 156 12.04 9.87 -18.31
CA SER A 156 13.26 9.74 -19.13
C SER A 156 14.49 10.16 -18.32
N ALA A 157 14.39 11.30 -17.63
CA ALA A 157 15.33 11.79 -16.65
C ALA A 157 14.83 11.60 -15.21
N ALA A 158 15.75 11.73 -14.25
CA ALA A 158 15.38 11.77 -12.84
C ALA A 158 14.52 13.01 -12.57
N ARG A 159 13.42 12.83 -11.82
CA ARG A 159 12.42 13.85 -11.44
C ARG A 159 11.54 14.37 -12.57
N ASP A 160 11.56 13.73 -13.74
CA ASP A 160 10.57 13.99 -14.78
C ASP A 160 9.16 13.72 -14.27
N PHE A 161 9.02 12.72 -13.39
CA PHE A 161 7.78 12.44 -12.70
C PHE A 161 7.80 13.06 -11.32
N LYS A 162 6.76 13.84 -11.02
CA LYS A 162 6.55 14.47 -9.73
C LYS A 162 5.17 14.12 -9.19
N ILE A 163 5.03 13.94 -7.89
CA ILE A 163 3.75 13.68 -7.23
C ILE A 163 3.73 14.32 -5.85
N GLY A 164 2.54 14.70 -5.39
CA GLY A 164 2.32 15.03 -3.98
C GLY A 164 2.44 13.76 -3.14
N GLU A 165 1.30 13.10 -2.92
CA GLU A 165 1.21 11.98 -1.99
C GLU A 165 0.71 10.69 -2.67
N ILE A 166 1.24 9.57 -2.18
CA ILE A 166 0.71 8.24 -2.43
C ILE A 166 0.25 7.68 -1.07
N THR A 167 -1.04 7.40 -0.93
CA THR A 167 -1.63 6.94 0.33
C THR A 167 -2.30 5.59 0.14
N VAL A 168 -1.96 4.63 1.01
CA VAL A 168 -2.66 3.35 1.15
C VAL A 168 -3.15 3.22 2.59
N ASN A 169 -4.47 3.27 2.75
CA ASN A 169 -5.11 3.22 4.07
C ASN A 169 -6.15 2.09 4.14
N ASN A 170 -6.25 1.45 5.31
CA ASN A 170 -7.28 0.46 5.60
C ASN A 170 -7.39 -0.65 4.52
N SER A 171 -6.28 -1.04 3.89
CA SER A 171 -6.32 -1.86 2.67
C SER A 171 -5.58 -3.19 2.84
N LEU A 172 -6.05 -4.21 2.14
CA LEU A 172 -5.39 -5.50 2.01
C LEU A 172 -4.70 -5.57 0.65
N VAL A 173 -3.37 -5.65 0.63
CA VAL A 173 -2.57 -5.71 -0.60
C VAL A 173 -1.78 -7.00 -0.61
N TYR A 174 -1.89 -7.80 -1.67
CA TYR A 174 -1.17 -9.07 -1.72
C TYR A 174 -0.87 -9.57 -3.13
N ASP A 175 0.03 -10.54 -3.21
CA ASP A 175 0.48 -11.15 -4.46
C ASP A 175 0.99 -10.09 -5.45
N MET A 176 1.90 -9.25 -4.93
CA MET A 176 2.52 -8.15 -5.67
C MET A 176 3.99 -8.47 -5.95
N GLY A 177 4.37 -8.65 -7.21
CA GLY A 177 5.77 -8.83 -7.58
C GLY A 177 6.29 -10.27 -7.51
N THR A 178 5.48 -11.21 -8.02
CA THR A 178 5.84 -12.63 -8.26
C THR A 178 6.56 -13.24 -7.05
N ASN A 179 5.93 -13.22 -5.87
CA ASN A 179 6.43 -13.91 -4.67
C ASN A 179 7.87 -13.54 -4.26
N GLY A 180 8.27 -12.27 -4.41
CA GLY A 180 9.62 -11.83 -4.04
C GLY A 180 10.67 -11.93 -5.14
N SER A 181 10.34 -12.42 -6.34
CA SER A 181 11.29 -12.57 -7.45
C SER A 181 11.25 -11.44 -8.47
N SER A 182 10.29 -10.52 -8.40
CA SER A 182 10.23 -9.34 -9.29
C SER A 182 11.52 -8.52 -9.22
N ALA A 183 11.88 -7.83 -10.31
CA ALA A 183 12.96 -6.84 -10.31
C ALA A 183 12.53 -5.50 -9.65
N TYR A 184 11.23 -5.31 -9.45
CA TYR A 184 10.61 -4.08 -8.97
C TYR A 184 10.08 -4.26 -7.56
N TYR A 185 10.46 -3.34 -6.66
CA TYR A 185 9.88 -3.20 -5.32
C TYR A 185 8.37 -2.99 -5.40
N THR A 186 7.68 -3.28 -4.30
CA THR A 186 6.23 -3.09 -4.19
C THR A 186 5.85 -1.64 -4.51
N PHE A 187 6.57 -0.68 -3.95
CA PHE A 187 6.52 0.74 -4.29
C PHE A 187 7.79 1.12 -5.05
N HIS A 188 7.73 1.02 -6.39
CA HIS A 188 8.87 1.30 -7.25
C HIS A 188 8.86 2.74 -7.76
N VAL A 189 9.47 3.67 -7.01
CA VAL A 189 9.45 5.11 -7.30
C VAL A 189 10.84 5.66 -7.65
N ASN A 190 11.71 4.83 -8.22
CA ASN A 190 12.97 5.29 -8.79
C ASN A 190 12.69 6.44 -9.78
N LYS A 191 13.52 7.49 -9.79
CA LYS A 191 13.34 8.70 -10.62
C LYS A 191 12.12 9.58 -10.32
N MET A 192 11.22 9.21 -9.41
CA MET A 192 10.07 10.04 -9.06
C MET A 192 10.43 11.00 -7.92
N ASP A 193 10.04 12.26 -8.05
CA ASP A 193 10.07 13.26 -6.99
C ASP A 193 8.71 13.25 -6.26
N PHE A 194 8.67 12.76 -5.02
CA PHE A 194 7.43 12.63 -4.24
C PHE A 194 7.53 13.41 -2.92
N VAL A 195 6.39 13.82 -2.36
CA VAL A 195 6.35 14.44 -1.02
C VAL A 195 6.24 13.35 0.06
N ALA A 196 5.27 12.44 -0.09
CA ALA A 196 5.05 11.39 0.88
C ALA A 196 4.50 10.08 0.28
N ILE A 197 4.92 8.96 0.86
CA ILE A 197 4.23 7.67 0.77
C ILE A 197 3.70 7.36 2.17
N ASN A 198 2.38 7.24 2.32
CA ASN A 198 1.71 6.99 3.58
C ASN A 198 1.02 5.62 3.54
N ILE A 199 1.39 4.71 4.44
CA ILE A 199 0.79 3.37 4.56
C ILE A 199 0.25 3.23 5.98
N THR A 200 -1.06 3.15 6.12
CA THR A 200 -1.70 3.10 7.45
C THR A 200 -2.77 2.03 7.53
N LYS A 201 -2.88 1.35 8.67
CA LYS A 201 -3.99 0.40 8.93
C LYS A 201 -4.12 -0.66 7.83
N SER A 202 -3.00 -1.04 7.23
CA SER A 202 -2.99 -1.84 6.00
C SER A 202 -2.16 -3.09 6.19
N THR A 203 -2.49 -4.11 5.40
CA THR A 203 -1.80 -5.39 5.44
C THR A 203 -1.25 -5.70 4.07
N PHE A 204 0.05 -5.94 4.01
CA PHE A 204 0.78 -6.32 2.81
C PHE A 204 1.32 -7.73 3.01
N TYR A 205 0.99 -8.66 2.14
CA TYR A 205 1.59 -10.00 2.21
C TYR A 205 1.88 -10.59 0.85
N ASN A 206 2.89 -11.45 0.78
CA ASN A 206 3.38 -12.00 -0.48
C ASN A 206 3.76 -10.90 -1.49
N CYS A 207 4.45 -9.87 -1.00
CA CYS A 207 4.88 -8.70 -1.77
C CYS A 207 6.40 -8.72 -1.98
N GLY A 208 6.89 -8.29 -3.15
CA GLY A 208 8.28 -8.53 -3.54
C GLY A 208 9.01 -7.35 -4.15
N PRO A 209 10.31 -7.53 -4.46
CA PRO A 209 11.36 -8.13 -3.62
C PRO A 209 11.82 -7.21 -2.47
N GLY A 210 11.19 -6.05 -2.30
CA GLY A 210 11.41 -5.09 -1.24
C GLY A 210 10.24 -4.11 -1.20
N LEU A 211 10.10 -3.36 -0.11
CA LEU A 211 8.91 -2.53 0.08
C LEU A 211 8.97 -1.22 -0.72
N VAL A 212 9.94 -0.34 -0.48
CA VAL A 212 10.08 0.94 -1.22
C VAL A 212 11.47 1.10 -1.85
N THR A 213 11.54 1.58 -3.10
CA THR A 213 12.80 2.05 -3.72
C THR A 213 12.66 3.45 -4.29
N ALA A 214 13.68 4.27 -4.05
CA ALA A 214 13.85 5.64 -4.54
C ALA A 214 15.36 5.91 -4.77
N SER A 215 16.03 5.04 -5.51
CA SER A 215 17.51 4.92 -5.50
C SER A 215 18.25 5.60 -6.66
N THR A 216 17.53 6.06 -7.70
CA THR A 216 18.15 6.85 -8.78
C THR A 216 18.54 8.21 -8.26
N LEU A 217 19.83 8.56 -8.38
CA LEU A 217 20.38 9.78 -7.79
C LEU A 217 19.83 11.04 -8.46
N TYR A 218 19.46 12.02 -7.65
CA TYR A 218 19.13 13.36 -8.11
C TYR A 218 19.38 14.40 -7.03
N ALA A 219 19.63 15.64 -7.46
CA ALA A 219 19.63 16.79 -6.55
C ALA A 219 18.18 17.26 -6.35
N GLY A 220 17.72 17.24 -5.09
CA GLY A 220 16.38 17.68 -4.69
C GLY A 220 16.45 18.71 -3.58
N ALA A 221 15.47 19.63 -3.55
CA ALA A 221 15.29 20.61 -2.46
C ALA A 221 14.37 20.09 -1.34
N VAL A 222 13.50 19.11 -1.65
CA VAL A 222 12.56 18.50 -0.72
C VAL A 222 13.08 17.13 -0.31
N VAL A 223 13.05 16.83 0.99
CA VAL A 223 13.36 15.51 1.52
C VAL A 223 12.05 14.71 1.64
N PRO A 224 11.76 13.75 0.74
CA PRO A 224 10.56 12.91 0.79
C PRO A 224 10.41 12.15 2.11
N SER A 225 9.17 11.78 2.42
CA SER A 225 8.87 10.89 3.55
C SER A 225 8.21 9.58 3.13
N VAL A 226 8.53 8.51 3.85
CA VAL A 226 7.84 7.21 3.79
C VAL A 226 7.36 6.93 5.21
N ASN A 227 6.04 6.99 5.42
CA ASN A 227 5.42 6.90 6.74
C ASN A 227 4.53 5.68 6.80
N ILE A 228 4.88 4.73 7.67
CA ILE A 228 4.16 3.47 7.85
C ILE A 228 3.70 3.38 9.29
N SER A 229 2.40 3.20 9.51
CA SER A 229 1.88 2.98 10.87
C SER A 229 0.71 2.01 10.95
N TYR A 230 0.59 1.32 12.09
CA TYR A 230 -0.51 0.39 12.35
C TYR A 230 -0.73 -0.58 11.18
N SER A 231 0.36 -1.13 10.64
CA SER A 231 0.30 -1.95 9.43
C SER A 231 0.99 -3.29 9.64
N THR A 232 0.58 -4.31 8.89
CA THR A 232 1.14 -5.66 8.96
C THR A 232 1.80 -6.04 7.65
N PHE A 233 3.07 -6.42 7.68
CA PHE A 233 3.83 -6.90 6.52
C PHE A 233 4.27 -8.34 6.78
N ASN A 234 3.90 -9.27 5.90
CA ASN A 234 4.22 -10.69 6.08
C ASN A 234 4.66 -11.35 4.78
N GLY A 235 5.72 -12.16 4.82
CA GLY A 235 6.11 -12.97 3.66
C GLY A 235 6.52 -12.09 2.48
N PHE A 236 7.55 -11.27 2.67
CA PHE A 236 8.03 -10.33 1.68
C PHE A 236 9.54 -10.40 1.53
N GLY A 237 10.09 -9.75 0.50
CA GLY A 237 11.53 -9.67 0.31
C GLY A 237 12.12 -10.77 -0.58
N GLY A 238 13.13 -10.45 -1.36
CA GLY A 238 13.89 -11.39 -2.17
C GLY A 238 14.85 -10.71 -3.13
N ASN A 239 15.28 -11.42 -4.18
CA ASN A 239 16.04 -10.91 -5.33
C ASN A 239 17.25 -10.01 -4.96
N ALA A 240 17.95 -10.33 -3.86
CA ALA A 240 19.09 -9.59 -3.32
C ALA A 240 18.82 -8.07 -3.20
N LYS A 241 17.59 -7.70 -2.81
CA LYS A 241 17.16 -6.31 -2.58
C LYS A 241 17.15 -5.96 -1.09
N TYR A 242 17.19 -4.66 -0.77
CA TYR A 242 16.91 -4.18 0.59
C TYR A 242 15.44 -4.41 0.91
N ALA A 243 15.15 -5.10 2.03
CA ALA A 243 13.80 -5.55 2.32
C ALA A 243 12.80 -4.40 2.56
N LEU A 244 13.21 -3.32 3.24
CA LEU A 244 12.30 -2.22 3.63
C LEU A 244 12.46 -0.98 2.74
N LEU A 245 13.68 -0.47 2.61
CA LEU A 245 13.93 0.76 1.86
C LEU A 245 15.27 0.71 1.12
N ASP A 246 15.24 1.07 -0.15
CA ASP A 246 16.43 1.45 -0.90
C ASP A 246 16.31 2.88 -1.45
N ALA A 247 16.93 3.83 -0.76
CA ALA A 247 17.05 5.23 -1.18
C ALA A 247 18.45 5.57 -1.74
N ASN A 248 19.38 4.61 -1.77
CA ASN A 248 20.79 4.89 -2.10
C ASN A 248 21.34 6.09 -1.29
N THR A 249 21.92 7.09 -1.95
CA THR A 249 22.37 8.35 -1.34
C THR A 249 21.37 9.50 -1.50
N ASN A 250 20.12 9.23 -1.89
CA ASN A 250 19.07 10.25 -1.88
C ASN A 250 18.59 10.50 -0.44
N PRO A 251 18.26 11.75 -0.08
CA PRO A 251 17.71 12.06 1.22
C PRO A 251 16.26 11.56 1.35
N VAL A 252 15.97 10.71 2.34
CA VAL A 252 14.61 10.21 2.63
C VAL A 252 14.39 10.13 4.14
N LYS A 253 13.20 10.55 4.60
CA LYS A 253 12.72 10.29 5.97
C LYS A 253 11.86 9.04 5.99
N PHE A 254 12.34 7.97 6.60
CA PHE A 254 11.61 6.71 6.75
C PHE A 254 11.13 6.52 8.19
N THR A 255 9.84 6.25 8.37
CA THR A 255 9.24 5.94 9.67
C THR A 255 8.39 4.68 9.56
N LEU A 256 8.64 3.71 10.44
CA LEU A 256 7.82 2.52 10.63
C LEU A 256 7.43 2.43 12.12
N THR A 257 6.15 2.60 12.43
CA THR A 257 5.70 2.70 13.82
C THR A 257 4.46 1.85 14.10
N ASN A 258 4.31 1.32 15.33
CA ASN A 258 3.10 0.60 15.75
C ASN A 258 2.71 -0.55 14.81
N SER A 259 3.67 -1.21 14.18
CA SER A 259 3.44 -2.13 13.06
C SER A 259 3.95 -3.54 13.37
N ILE A 260 3.64 -4.49 12.50
CA ILE A 260 4.20 -5.85 12.56
C ILE A 260 4.88 -6.13 11.22
N VAL A 261 6.13 -6.60 11.27
CA VAL A 261 6.90 -6.99 10.09
C VAL A 261 7.47 -8.37 10.31
N ALA A 262 7.15 -9.30 9.42
CA ALA A 262 7.47 -10.71 9.61
C ALA A 262 7.87 -11.42 8.32
N ASN A 263 8.68 -12.48 8.48
CA ASN A 263 8.95 -13.48 7.46
C ASN A 263 9.57 -12.91 6.17
N THR A 264 10.82 -12.46 6.28
CA THR A 264 11.66 -12.10 5.12
C THR A 264 12.96 -12.93 5.15
N PRO A 265 13.54 -13.33 4.00
CA PRO A 265 13.01 -13.18 2.65
C PRO A 265 11.85 -14.14 2.38
N LYS A 266 10.95 -13.76 1.46
CA LYS A 266 9.93 -14.65 0.91
C LYS A 266 10.53 -15.66 -0.06
N SER A 267 11.52 -15.24 -0.85
CA SER A 267 12.24 -16.08 -1.79
C SER A 267 13.70 -15.65 -1.93
N GLY A 268 14.60 -16.62 -2.14
CA GLY A 268 16.02 -16.37 -2.31
C GLY A 268 16.65 -15.66 -1.10
N THR A 269 17.35 -14.56 -1.38
CA THR A 269 18.03 -13.74 -0.37
C THR A 269 17.61 -12.29 -0.49
N VAL A 270 17.77 -11.53 0.60
CA VAL A 270 17.77 -10.08 0.61
C VAL A 270 19.17 -9.57 1.00
N VAL A 271 19.43 -8.30 0.77
CA VAL A 271 20.64 -7.66 1.29
C VAL A 271 20.64 -7.77 2.82
N ALA A 272 21.82 -7.97 3.42
CA ALA A 272 21.96 -8.14 4.86
C ALA A 272 21.35 -6.99 5.67
N ALA A 273 21.50 -5.75 5.19
CA ALA A 273 20.86 -4.58 5.78
C ALA A 273 19.42 -4.44 5.27
N ALA A 274 18.48 -4.16 6.18
CA ALA A 274 17.07 -3.94 5.86
C ALA A 274 16.83 -2.65 5.05
N ILE A 275 17.66 -1.63 5.27
CA ILE A 275 17.51 -0.27 4.75
C ILE A 275 18.85 0.23 4.20
N ARG A 276 18.81 0.90 3.04
CA ARG A 276 19.86 1.81 2.56
C ARG A 276 19.29 3.22 2.42
N SER A 277 19.79 4.14 3.25
CA SER A 277 19.37 5.55 3.28
C SER A 277 20.52 6.46 3.72
N SER A 278 21.59 6.50 2.92
CA SER A 278 22.85 7.18 3.31
C SER A 278 22.97 8.62 2.83
N GLY A 279 21.91 9.18 2.22
CA GLY A 279 21.90 10.57 1.76
C GLY A 279 21.89 11.57 2.93
N THR A 280 22.63 12.67 2.82
CA THR A 280 22.63 13.76 3.81
C THR A 280 21.22 14.28 4.02
N GLY A 281 20.76 14.33 5.28
CA GLY A 281 19.38 14.72 5.63
C GLY A 281 18.39 13.55 5.68
N SER A 282 18.83 12.33 5.41
CA SER A 282 18.04 11.12 5.68
C SER A 282 17.88 10.88 7.17
N SER A 283 16.74 10.32 7.55
CA SER A 283 16.50 9.79 8.89
C SER A 283 15.63 8.54 8.80
N SER A 284 16.01 7.47 9.48
CA SER A 284 15.24 6.23 9.49
C SER A 284 14.91 5.85 10.93
N THR A 285 13.62 5.69 11.23
CA THR A 285 13.14 5.32 12.57
C THR A 285 12.21 4.12 12.49
N ILE A 286 12.43 3.13 13.35
CA ILE A 286 11.51 2.02 13.58
C ILE A 286 11.17 1.99 15.06
N SER A 287 9.90 2.17 15.41
CA SER A 287 9.49 2.26 16.81
C SER A 287 8.20 1.51 17.11
N TYR A 288 8.07 0.98 18.33
CA TYR A 288 6.85 0.27 18.77
C TYR A 288 6.38 -0.80 17.77
N THR A 289 7.33 -1.46 17.11
CA THR A 289 7.05 -2.41 16.02
C THR A 289 7.48 -3.80 16.46
N ASN A 290 6.67 -4.82 16.18
CA ASN A 290 7.06 -6.21 16.37
C ASN A 290 7.72 -6.76 15.10
N MET A 291 8.94 -7.28 15.23
CA MET A 291 9.74 -7.79 14.13
C MET A 291 10.23 -9.20 14.45
N PHE A 292 9.83 -10.18 13.66
CA PHE A 292 10.22 -11.58 13.87
C PHE A 292 10.43 -12.31 12.55
N ASN A 293 11.25 -13.36 12.55
CA ASN A 293 11.63 -14.12 11.36
C ASN A 293 12.14 -13.21 10.23
N LEU A 294 12.98 -12.23 10.58
CA LEU A 294 13.64 -11.36 9.61
C LEU A 294 15.08 -11.84 9.37
N TYR A 295 15.29 -12.43 8.21
CA TYR A 295 16.56 -13.00 7.78
C TYR A 295 17.02 -12.33 6.48
N SER A 296 18.33 -12.40 6.22
CA SER A 296 18.92 -12.04 4.93
C SER A 296 19.08 -13.26 4.02
N SER A 297 19.44 -14.40 4.60
CA SER A 297 19.55 -15.70 3.93
C SER A 297 19.48 -16.82 4.96
N GLY A 298 18.70 -17.86 4.68
CA GLY A 298 18.52 -18.99 5.60
C GLY A 298 18.14 -18.50 7.00
N THR A 299 19.00 -18.75 7.99
CA THR A 299 18.83 -18.32 9.39
C THR A 299 19.66 -17.10 9.76
N THR A 300 20.36 -16.48 8.82
CA THR A 300 21.18 -15.29 9.07
C THR A 300 20.28 -14.08 9.27
N ALA A 301 20.27 -13.51 10.47
CA ALA A 301 19.40 -12.38 10.81
C ALA A 301 19.61 -11.18 9.86
N LEU A 302 18.51 -10.49 9.56
CA LEU A 302 18.54 -9.20 8.89
C LEU A 302 19.09 -8.14 9.87
N THR A 303 19.93 -7.24 9.37
CA THR A 303 20.55 -6.20 10.19
C THR A 303 19.91 -4.83 9.94
N PHE A 304 19.94 -3.99 10.97
CA PHE A 304 19.58 -2.58 10.87
C PHE A 304 20.86 -1.75 11.01
N PRO A 305 21.21 -0.92 10.02
CA PRO A 305 22.38 -0.05 10.11
C PRO A 305 22.29 0.89 11.32
N ALA A 306 23.44 1.32 11.86
CA ALA A 306 23.50 2.25 12.99
C ALA A 306 22.82 3.61 12.72
N THR A 307 22.57 3.95 11.46
CA THR A 307 21.81 5.13 11.04
C THR A 307 20.29 4.99 11.23
N VAL A 308 19.81 3.80 11.62
CA VAL A 308 18.40 3.53 11.91
C VAL A 308 18.17 3.59 13.42
N THR A 309 17.30 4.49 13.86
CA THR A 309 16.88 4.58 15.26
C THR A 309 15.83 3.51 15.55
N LEU A 310 16.13 2.62 16.51
CA LEU A 310 15.21 1.58 16.98
C LEU A 310 14.71 1.91 18.39
N THR A 311 13.39 2.00 18.59
CA THR A 311 12.80 2.40 19.89
C THR A 311 11.64 1.51 20.29
N ALA A 312 11.70 0.88 21.47
CA ALA A 312 10.59 0.09 22.04
C ALA A 312 10.02 -1.00 21.10
N ASN A 313 10.86 -1.56 20.24
CA ASN A 313 10.46 -2.65 19.34
C ASN A 313 10.41 -3.99 20.07
N GLN A 314 9.59 -4.90 19.58
CA GLN A 314 9.39 -6.26 20.11
C GLN A 314 9.84 -7.31 19.09
N ALA A 315 10.09 -8.54 19.55
CA ALA A 315 10.47 -9.68 18.71
C ALA A 315 9.69 -10.94 19.11
N ILE A 316 8.38 -10.80 19.30
CA ILE A 316 7.47 -11.88 19.67
C ILE A 316 7.07 -12.64 18.41
N ASP A 317 7.43 -13.91 18.36
CA ASP A 317 6.97 -14.82 17.32
C ASP A 317 5.49 -15.15 17.52
N LEU A 318 4.68 -14.85 16.51
CA LEU A 318 3.24 -15.12 16.50
C LEU A 318 2.90 -16.48 15.87
N GLY A 319 3.91 -17.28 15.51
CA GLY A 319 3.75 -18.53 14.76
C GLY A 319 3.39 -18.31 13.29
N TRP A 320 3.44 -17.07 12.81
CA TRP A 320 3.16 -16.76 11.41
C TRP A 320 4.31 -17.24 10.54
N THR A 321 3.96 -17.82 9.40
CA THR A 321 4.92 -18.18 8.36
C THR A 321 4.76 -17.22 7.18
N ALA A 322 5.68 -17.30 6.21
CA ALA A 322 5.55 -16.57 4.95
C ALA A 322 4.29 -16.96 4.14
N ALA A 323 3.58 -18.04 4.52
CA ALA A 323 2.33 -18.50 3.91
C ALA A 323 1.08 -18.07 4.70
N THR A 324 1.23 -17.43 5.87
CA THR A 324 0.08 -16.86 6.59
C THR A 324 -0.52 -15.72 5.77
N VAL A 325 -1.84 -15.78 5.54
CA VAL A 325 -2.61 -14.85 4.70
C VAL A 325 -3.74 -14.19 5.49
N GLY A 326 -4.21 -13.03 5.04
CA GLY A 326 -5.23 -12.24 5.75
C GLY A 326 -6.69 -12.55 5.37
N ASN A 327 -6.93 -13.40 4.38
CA ASN A 327 -8.27 -13.64 3.82
C ASN A 327 -8.96 -14.93 4.30
N THR A 328 -8.29 -15.75 5.12
CA THR A 328 -8.84 -17.00 5.67
C THR A 328 -8.39 -17.23 7.12
N ALA A 329 -9.28 -17.70 8.00
CA ALA A 329 -8.96 -18.01 9.40
C ALA A 329 -8.01 -19.24 9.52
N PRO A 330 -7.09 -19.28 10.51
CA PRO A 330 -6.91 -18.31 11.61
C PRO A 330 -6.12 -17.05 11.23
N GLY A 331 -5.73 -16.89 9.96
CA GLY A 331 -5.21 -15.66 9.37
C GLY A 331 -4.13 -14.91 10.16
N PHE A 332 -4.04 -13.60 9.94
CA PHE A 332 -3.33 -12.71 10.86
C PHE A 332 -4.25 -12.43 12.04
N GLN A 333 -3.96 -13.02 13.20
CA GLN A 333 -4.66 -12.71 14.44
C GLN A 333 -3.65 -12.55 15.58
N LEU A 334 -3.83 -11.53 16.41
CA LEU A 334 -3.10 -11.40 17.66
C LEU A 334 -3.70 -12.36 18.70
N PRO A 335 -2.91 -13.25 19.32
CA PRO A 335 -3.41 -14.14 20.38
C PRO A 335 -4.07 -13.36 21.53
N ALA A 336 -5.10 -13.94 22.15
CA ALA A 336 -5.66 -13.40 23.38
C ALA A 336 -4.57 -13.29 24.46
N GLY A 337 -4.48 -12.15 25.14
CA GLY A 337 -3.44 -11.88 26.14
C GLY A 337 -2.05 -11.57 25.58
N SER A 338 -1.86 -11.50 24.26
CA SER A 338 -0.59 -11.07 23.67
C SER A 338 -0.23 -9.65 24.15
N PRO A 339 1.02 -9.40 24.58
CA PRO A 339 1.46 -8.05 24.97
C PRO A 339 1.45 -7.08 23.78
N LEU A 340 1.40 -7.59 22.53
CA LEU A 340 1.27 -6.76 21.33
C LEU A 340 -0.06 -6.01 21.26
N ARG A 341 -1.07 -6.41 22.06
CA ARG A 341 -2.37 -5.72 22.16
C ARG A 341 -2.28 -4.37 22.90
N THR A 342 -1.14 -4.06 23.51
CA THR A 342 -0.88 -2.80 24.23
C THR A 342 0.50 -2.23 23.94
N ALA A 343 1.19 -2.70 22.90
CA ALA A 343 2.60 -2.39 22.65
C ALA A 343 2.81 -1.08 21.86
N SER A 344 1.76 -0.38 21.45
CA SER A 344 1.90 0.87 20.69
C SER A 344 2.39 2.03 21.55
N ASN A 345 2.77 3.12 20.90
CA ASN A 345 3.16 4.38 21.58
C ASN A 345 2.04 5.03 22.42
N ILE A 346 0.80 4.54 22.30
CA ILE A 346 -0.36 5.00 23.06
C ILE A 346 -1.03 3.85 23.84
N SER A 347 -0.29 2.77 24.10
CA SER A 347 -0.76 1.59 24.84
C SER A 347 -1.94 0.86 24.18
N SER A 348 -2.02 0.87 22.85
CA SER A 348 -2.99 0.14 22.04
C SER A 348 -2.34 -1.03 21.27
N ALA A 349 -3.15 -1.80 20.54
CA ALA A 349 -2.65 -2.89 19.71
C ALA A 349 -1.83 -2.35 18.53
N ILE A 350 -0.76 -3.06 18.20
CA ILE A 350 0.09 -2.77 17.02
C ILE A 350 -0.27 -3.67 15.83
N GLY A 351 0.22 -3.31 14.66
CA GLY A 351 -0.14 -3.96 13.40
C GLY A 351 -1.45 -3.43 12.86
N ASP A 352 -1.95 -4.08 11.82
CA ASP A 352 -3.25 -3.73 11.25
C ASP A 352 -4.39 -3.98 12.27
N PRO A 353 -5.26 -2.99 12.54
CA PRO A 353 -6.36 -3.13 13.48
C PRO A 353 -7.32 -4.30 13.17
N ARG A 354 -7.43 -4.72 11.90
CA ARG A 354 -8.28 -5.85 11.50
C ARG A 354 -7.89 -7.17 12.17
N TRP A 355 -6.64 -7.31 12.60
CA TRP A 355 -6.10 -8.54 13.19
C TRP A 355 -6.12 -8.53 14.72
N THR A 356 -6.64 -7.46 15.31
CA THR A 356 -6.58 -7.29 16.76
C THR A 356 -7.62 -8.14 17.47
N TYR A 357 -8.83 -8.31 16.95
CA TYR A 357 -9.94 -8.91 17.71
C TYR A 357 -10.32 -10.29 17.19
#